data_AF-A0A379T8J4-F1
#
_entry.id   AF-A0A379T8J4-F1
#
_cell.length_a   1.000
_cell.length_b   1.000
_cell.length_c   1.000
_cell.angle_alpha   90.00
_cell.angle_beta   90.00
_cell.angle_gamma   90.00
#
_symmetry.space_group_name_H-M   'P 1'
#
loop_
_entity.id
_entity.type
_entity.pdbx_description
1 polymer ?
#
loop_
_entity_poly.entity_id
_entity_poly.type
_entity_poly.pdbx_seq_one_letter_code
_entity_poly.pdbx_strand_id
1 'polypeptide(L)'
;MTTDNPLISIYMPTWNRQQLAIRAIKSVLRQDYQHWEMIIVDDCSSSYQQLQQFVEDLNDSRVRYTHNESNTGACAVRNQAHYAGARALYYRY
;
A
#
# COMPACT_ATOMS: atom_id res chain seq x y z
N MET A 1 9.89 -20.00 -23.27
CA MET A 1 9.42 -18.67 -22.81
C MET A 1 9.15 -18.82 -21.34
N THR A 2 9.99 -18.28 -20.46
CA THR A 2 9.73 -18.35 -19.02
C THR A 2 8.47 -17.53 -18.75
N THR A 3 7.38 -18.20 -18.39
CA THR A 3 6.15 -17.57 -17.91
C THR A 3 6.38 -17.11 -16.48
N ASP A 4 7.38 -16.26 -16.28
CA ASP A 4 7.54 -15.57 -15.02
C ASP A 4 6.43 -14.54 -14.96
N ASN A 5 5.39 -14.87 -14.20
CA ASN A 5 4.39 -13.94 -13.71
C ASN A 5 4.87 -13.51 -12.32
N PRO A 6 5.92 -12.66 -12.19
CA PRO A 6 6.46 -12.30 -10.88
C PRO A 6 5.40 -11.53 -10.09
N LEU A 7 5.26 -11.82 -8.81
CA LEU A 7 4.47 -10.93 -7.96
C LEU A 7 5.11 -9.53 -7.97
N ILE A 8 4.30 -8.47 -7.99
CA ILE A 8 4.79 -7.10 -7.80
C ILE A 8 4.29 -6.60 -6.44
N SER A 9 5.20 -6.25 -5.55
CA SER A 9 4.86 -5.71 -4.23
C SER A 9 4.94 -4.18 -4.26
N ILE A 10 3.81 -3.51 -4.07
CA ILE A 10 3.67 -2.06 -4.12
C ILE A 10 3.61 -1.50 -2.70
N TYR A 11 4.53 -0.59 -2.40
CA TYR A 11 4.65 0.02 -1.09
C TYR A 11 4.23 1.48 -1.09
N MET A 12 3.25 1.79 -0.25
CA MET A 12 2.67 3.12 -0.17
C MET A 12 2.70 3.63 1.28
N PRO A 13 3.85 4.14 1.75
CA PRO A 13 3.86 4.95 2.96
C PRO A 13 3.10 6.25 2.69
N THR A 14 2.19 6.64 3.58
CA THR A 14 1.40 7.86 3.44
C THR A 14 1.29 8.61 4.76
N TRP A 15 1.20 9.93 4.67
CA TRP A 15 0.99 10.81 5.81
C TRP A 15 0.27 12.08 5.34
N ASN A 16 -0.88 12.39 5.96
CA ASN A 16 -1.74 13.54 5.67
C ASN A 16 -2.04 13.75 4.17
N ARG A 17 -2.16 12.64 3.41
CA ARG A 17 -2.29 12.66 1.93
C ARG A 17 -3.35 11.67 1.42
N GLN A 18 -4.44 11.49 2.16
CA GLN A 18 -5.52 10.52 1.86
C GLN A 18 -6.00 10.56 0.40
N GLN A 19 -6.22 11.75 -0.17
CA GLN A 19 -6.75 11.89 -1.54
C GLN A 19 -5.75 11.40 -2.59
N LEU A 20 -4.45 11.64 -2.36
CA LEU A 20 -3.39 11.15 -3.24
C LEU A 20 -3.26 9.62 -3.13
N ALA A 21 -3.36 9.08 -1.91
CA ALA A 21 -3.35 7.63 -1.69
C ALA A 21 -4.53 6.95 -2.42
N ILE A 22 -5.75 7.47 -2.26
CA ILE A 22 -6.95 6.96 -2.97
C ILE A 22 -6.75 7.00 -4.49
N ARG A 23 -6.21 8.10 -5.02
CA ARG A 23 -5.92 8.22 -6.46
C ARG A 23 -4.88 7.19 -6.91
N ALA A 24 -3.83 6.96 -6.13
CA ALA A 24 -2.79 5.98 -6.43
C ALA A 24 -3.34 4.55 -6.40
N ILE A 25 -4.14 4.18 -5.39
CA ILE A 25 -4.82 2.88 -5.31
C ILE A 25 -5.67 2.65 -6.56
N LYS A 26 -6.51 3.63 -6.92
CA LYS A 26 -7.33 3.55 -8.14
C LYS A 26 -6.48 3.41 -9.40
N SER A 27 -5.27 3.98 -9.44
CA SER A 27 -4.36 3.84 -10.57
C SER A 27 -3.83 2.42 -10.69
N VAL A 28 -3.47 1.79 -9.57
CA VAL A 28 -2.97 0.42 -9.52
C VAL A 28 -4.07 -0.60 -9.85
N LEU A 29 -5.29 -0.40 -9.35
CA LEU A 29 -6.44 -1.24 -9.67
C LEU A 29 -6.79 -1.26 -11.16
N ARG A 30 -6.42 -0.23 -11.92
CA ARG A 30 -6.64 -0.14 -13.38
C ARG A 30 -5.47 -0.66 -14.21
N GLN A 31 -4.42 -1.21 -13.62
CA GLN A 31 -3.30 -1.77 -14.38
C GLN A 31 -3.72 -3.09 -15.04
N ASP A 32 -3.19 -3.35 -16.23
CA ASP A 32 -3.46 -4.60 -16.97
C ASP A 32 -2.79 -5.81 -16.29
N TYR A 33 -1.66 -5.59 -15.60
CA TYR A 33 -0.96 -6.62 -14.84
C TYR A 33 -1.69 -6.95 -13.54
N GLN A 34 -2.07 -8.22 -13.32
CA GLN A 34 -2.93 -8.62 -12.20
C GLN A 34 -2.18 -9.20 -10.99
N HIS A 35 -0.92 -9.62 -11.17
CA HIS A 35 -0.19 -10.32 -10.12
C HIS A 35 0.61 -9.35 -9.25
N TRP A 36 -0.11 -8.60 -8.41
CA TRP A 36 0.48 -7.64 -7.48
C TRP A 36 -0.19 -7.69 -6.11
N GLU A 37 0.51 -7.16 -5.13
CA GLU A 37 0.00 -6.83 -3.80
C GLU A 37 0.34 -5.37 -3.48
N MET A 38 -0.48 -4.71 -2.65
CA MET A 38 -0.27 -3.35 -2.21
C MET A 38 -0.31 -3.31 -0.68
N ILE A 39 0.74 -2.73 -0.09
CA ILE A 39 0.87 -2.53 1.34
C ILE A 39 0.94 -1.02 1.59
N ILE A 40 -0.10 -0.51 2.23
CA ILE A 40 -0.27 0.90 2.57
C ILE A 40 -0.02 1.06 4.06
N VAL A 41 0.92 1.93 4.43
CA VAL A 41 1.23 2.23 5.82
C VAL A 41 1.05 3.72 6.06
N ASP A 42 0.09 4.07 6.91
CA ASP A 42 -0.21 5.44 7.29
C ASP A 42 0.49 5.80 8.62
N ASP A 43 1.34 6.82 8.60
CA ASP A 43 2.16 7.22 9.75
C ASP A 43 1.47 8.28 10.61
N CYS A 44 0.38 7.91 11.30
CA CYS A 44 -0.37 8.80 12.21
C CYS A 44 -0.97 10.03 11.50
N SER A 45 -1.56 9.86 10.31
CA SER A 45 -2.32 10.94 9.67
C SER A 45 -3.49 11.36 10.54
N SER A 46 -3.79 12.66 10.61
CA SER A 46 -4.96 13.15 11.35
C SER A 46 -6.29 12.86 10.63
N SER A 47 -6.22 12.64 9.31
CA SER A 47 -7.36 12.35 8.44
C SER A 47 -7.18 11.00 7.75
N TYR A 48 -7.11 9.91 8.52
CA TYR A 48 -6.87 8.56 8.00
C TYR A 48 -8.15 7.81 7.67
N GLN A 49 -9.27 8.17 8.31
CA GLN A 49 -10.52 7.41 8.32
C GLN A 49 -11.11 7.22 6.92
N GLN A 50 -11.04 8.24 6.06
CA GLN A 50 -11.55 8.13 4.69
C GLN A 50 -10.72 7.16 3.85
N LEU A 51 -9.40 7.14 4.03
CA LEU A 51 -8.52 6.21 3.33
C LEU A 51 -8.75 4.78 3.84
N GLN A 52 -8.88 4.61 5.15
CA GLN A 52 -9.20 3.32 5.76
C GLN A 52 -10.53 2.78 5.22
N GLN A 53 -11.60 3.57 5.31
CA GLN A 53 -12.92 3.19 4.80
C GLN A 53 -12.87 2.87 3.30
N PHE A 54 -12.17 3.69 2.50
CA PHE A 54 -12.01 3.40 1.08
C PHE A 54 -11.35 2.04 0.82
N VAL A 55 -10.33 1.67 1.60
CA VAL A 55 -9.67 0.37 1.45
C VAL A 55 -10.56 -0.78 1.91
N GLU A 56 -11.30 -0.61 3.01
CA GLU A 56 -12.27 -1.60 3.49
C GLU A 56 -13.39 -1.84 2.46
N ASP A 57 -13.91 -0.77 1.86
CA ASP A 57 -14.97 -0.83 0.84
C ASP A 57 -14.51 -1.48 -0.47
N LEU A 58 -13.21 -1.53 -0.76
CA LEU A 58 -12.69 -2.22 -1.95
C LEU A 58 -12.92 -3.73 -1.87
N ASN A 59 -12.91 -4.30 -0.66
CA ASN A 59 -12.97 -5.74 -0.42
C ASN A 59 -11.98 -6.56 -1.29
N ASP A 60 -10.81 -5.98 -1.58
CA ASP A 60 -9.76 -6.59 -2.40
C ASP A 60 -8.61 -7.07 -1.50
N SER A 61 -8.43 -8.39 -1.40
CA SER A 61 -7.41 -9.00 -0.55
C SER A 61 -5.97 -8.65 -0.94
N ARG A 62 -5.74 -8.09 -2.15
CA ARG A 62 -4.42 -7.63 -2.60
C ARG A 62 -4.03 -6.30 -1.96
N VAL A 63 -4.97 -5.54 -1.41
CA VAL A 63 -4.71 -4.22 -0.80
C VAL A 63 -4.79 -4.35 0.72
N ARG A 64 -3.66 -4.09 1.40
CA ARG A 64 -3.56 -4.13 2.85
C ARG A 64 -3.25 -2.74 3.37
N TYR A 65 -4.01 -2.28 4.35
CA TYR A 65 -3.83 -0.98 4.98
C TYR A 65 -3.53 -1.13 6.47
N THR A 66 -2.53 -0.41 6.94
CA THR A 66 -2.16 -0.31 8.35
C THR A 66 -2.04 1.17 8.72
N HIS A 67 -2.71 1.58 9.79
CA HIS A 67 -2.53 2.89 10.40
C HIS A 67 -1.71 2.76 11.69
N ASN A 68 -0.66 3.56 11.81
CA ASN A 68 0.16 3.61 13.01
C ASN A 68 -0.40 4.65 14.01
N GLU A 69 -0.69 4.21 15.24
CA GLU A 69 -1.20 5.06 16.32
C GLU A 69 -0.16 6.06 16.86
N SER A 70 1.13 5.85 16.58
CA SER A 70 2.21 6.77 16.95
C SER A 70 3.22 6.89 15.82
N ASN A 71 3.79 8.09 15.67
CA ASN A 71 4.82 8.35 14.67
C ASN A 71 6.07 7.54 15.04
N THR A 72 6.35 6.49 14.26
CA THR A 72 7.49 5.60 14.47
C THR A 72 8.71 6.04 13.64
N GLY A 73 8.56 7.09 12.84
CA GLY A 73 9.60 7.63 11.97
C GLY A 73 9.74 6.85 10.65
N ALA A 74 10.19 7.56 9.61
CA ALA A 74 10.24 7.05 8.23
C ALA A 74 11.06 5.75 8.05
N CYS A 75 12.06 5.50 8.88
CA CYS A 75 12.83 4.25 8.86
C CYS A 75 12.04 3.05 9.40
N ALA A 76 11.25 3.24 10.46
CA ALA A 76 10.44 2.18 11.04
C ALA A 76 9.26 1.83 10.12
N VAL A 77 8.61 2.82 9.53
CA VAL A 77 7.51 2.64 8.55
C VAL A 77 7.99 1.86 7.32
N ARG A 78 9.19 2.18 6.81
CA ARG A 78 9.78 1.48 5.66
C ARG A 78 10.12 0.03 6.00
N ASN A 79 10.67 -0.20 7.19
CA ASN A 79 10.96 -1.54 7.67
C ASN A 79 9.69 -2.34 7.92
N GLN A 80 8.66 -1.76 8.55
CA GLN A 80 7.35 -2.39 8.73
C GLN A 80 6.76 -2.82 7.40
N ALA A 81 6.79 -1.96 6.39
CA ALA A 81 6.30 -2.32 5.06
C ALA A 81 7.11 -3.49 4.47
N HIS A 82 8.45 -3.43 4.54
CA HIS A 82 9.33 -4.50 4.09
C HIS A 82 9.04 -5.84 4.79
N TYR A 83 8.91 -5.84 6.12
CA TYR A 83 8.65 -7.03 6.92
C TYR A 83 7.18 -7.50 6.90
N ALA A 84 6.22 -6.63 6.55
CA ALA A 84 4.79 -6.96 6.50
C ALA A 84 4.39 -7.83 5.30
N GLY A 85 5.30 -8.05 4.33
CA GLY A 85 5.15 -9.20 3.43
C GLY A 85 5.64 -9.07 1.99
N ALA A 86 6.59 -8.21 1.61
CA ALA A 86 7.07 -8.26 0.22
C ALA A 86 7.65 -9.62 -0.10
N ARG A 87 7.02 -10.29 -1.05
CA ARG A 87 7.49 -11.54 -1.60
C ARG A 87 8.19 -11.36 -2.95
N ALA A 88 8.25 -10.15 -3.52
CA ALA A 88 8.86 -9.91 -4.83
C ALA A 88 9.19 -8.42 -5.15
N LEU A 89 9.55 -8.14 -6.43
CA LEU A 89 10.12 -6.89 -6.96
C LEU A 89 9.38 -5.62 -6.52
N TYR A 90 10.16 -4.60 -6.11
CA TYR A 90 9.68 -3.40 -5.42
C TYR A 90 9.46 -2.22 -6.38
N TYR A 91 8.24 -1.67 -6.39
CA TYR A 91 7.95 -0.38 -7.03
C TYR A 91 7.50 0.65 -5.98
N ARG A 92 8.20 1.78 -5.96
CA ARG A 92 7.93 2.90 -5.04
C ARG A 92 7.08 3.96 -5.76
N TYR A 93 5.93 4.28 -5.18
CA TYR A 93 5.09 5.41 -5.59
C TYR A 93 5.17 6.55 -4.57
#